data_AF-A0A238YY22-F1
#
_entry.id   AF-A0A238YY22-F1
#
_cell.length_a   1.000
_cell.length_b   1.000
_cell.length_c   1.000
_cell.angle_alpha   90.00
_cell.angle_beta   90.00
_cell.angle_gamma   90.00
#
_symmetry.space_group_name_H-M   'P 1'
#
loop_
_entity.id
_entity.type
_entity.pdbx_description
1 polymer ?
#
loop_
_entity_poly.entity_id
_entity_poly.type
_entity_poly.pdbx_seq_one_letter_code
_entity_poly.pdbx_strand_id
1 'polypeptide(L)'
;MTKKEAIVKYISEMDIDMLSLILENDTSFMNIYKEDFLVKFQEMFIECRENNIYKFSKVIPGVCEEDSEINGLEGYKFITGDKRALTLLFEEENNDIIEIYNCEKFKSYQNCEETEPIYISVYDDEKIDYIPTFEHIALTNRIETFYAQFEDFKNSVTLIEDFDNWYNTIKEVYDSINLFEYMDFKFYFDFSSFVVGNMFAHFIVENGEISKKALEEYKNIDSENEFEILEWLFKYQDVSSVFGDELKKADDWEKRSLVIHKEEESIVLDCSKYRSSFKFEEIYDKHYDDQKINGI
;
A
#
# COMPACT_ATOMS: atom_id res chain seq x y z
N MET A 1 25.42 -25.74 -15.61
CA MET A 1 24.45 -24.92 -14.88
C MET A 1 23.52 -25.88 -14.18
N THR A 2 23.57 -25.93 -12.85
CA THR A 2 22.59 -26.68 -12.05
C THR A 2 21.23 -25.96 -12.09
N LYS A 3 20.16 -26.64 -11.67
CA LYS A 3 18.82 -26.04 -11.58
C LYS A 3 18.82 -24.83 -10.64
N LYS A 4 19.46 -24.96 -9.47
CA LYS A 4 19.70 -23.85 -8.52
C LYS A 4 20.44 -22.68 -9.16
N GLU A 5 21.54 -22.92 -9.89
CA GLU A 5 22.28 -21.86 -10.59
C GLU A 5 21.40 -21.14 -11.63
N ALA A 6 20.51 -21.86 -12.32
CA ALA A 6 19.56 -21.27 -13.27
C ALA A 6 18.48 -20.43 -12.56
N ILE A 7 17.91 -20.92 -11.46
CA ILE A 7 16.94 -20.18 -10.64
C ILE A 7 17.55 -18.89 -10.12
N VAL A 8 18.72 -18.98 -9.49
CA VAL A 8 19.45 -17.80 -8.99
C VAL A 8 19.73 -16.81 -10.12
N LYS A 9 20.13 -17.29 -11.30
CA LYS A 9 20.36 -16.43 -12.46
C LYS A 9 19.08 -15.70 -12.88
N TYR A 10 17.96 -16.39 -13.08
CA TYR A 10 16.73 -15.76 -13.56
C TYR A 10 16.07 -14.86 -12.52
N ILE A 11 16.17 -15.16 -11.23
CA ILE A 11 15.81 -14.19 -10.17
C ILE A 11 16.69 -12.96 -10.29
N SER A 12 18.01 -13.14 -10.43
CA SER A 12 18.96 -12.03 -10.54
C SER A 12 18.70 -11.15 -11.77
N GLU A 13 18.21 -11.73 -12.87
CA GLU A 13 17.83 -11.06 -14.12
C GLU A 13 16.37 -10.56 -14.14
N MET A 14 15.58 -10.82 -13.08
CA MET A 14 14.15 -10.54 -13.00
C MET A 14 13.34 -11.16 -14.15
N ASP A 15 13.75 -12.35 -14.61
CA ASP A 15 13.18 -13.05 -15.75
C ASP A 15 12.12 -14.07 -15.28
N ILE A 16 10.90 -13.57 -15.11
CA ILE A 16 9.77 -14.39 -14.63
C ILE A 16 9.38 -15.49 -15.62
N ASP A 17 9.52 -15.23 -16.91
CA ASP A 17 9.19 -16.19 -17.97
C ASP A 17 10.11 -17.40 -17.85
N MET A 18 11.41 -17.16 -17.70
CA MET A 18 12.37 -18.25 -17.54
C MET A 18 12.25 -18.95 -16.19
N LEU A 19 11.91 -18.24 -15.11
CA LEU A 19 11.59 -18.86 -13.81
C LEU A 19 10.40 -19.82 -13.92
N SER A 20 9.35 -19.41 -14.63
CA SER A 20 8.15 -20.24 -14.82
C SER A 20 8.44 -21.57 -15.53
N LEU A 21 9.45 -21.60 -16.40
CA LEU A 21 9.82 -22.80 -17.17
C LEU A 21 10.67 -23.79 -16.38
N ILE A 22 11.41 -23.34 -15.36
CA ILE A 22 12.37 -24.19 -14.65
C ILE A 22 11.89 -24.66 -13.26
N LEU A 23 10.91 -23.98 -12.68
CA LEU A 23 10.24 -24.46 -11.47
C LEU A 23 9.24 -25.56 -11.87
N GLU A 24 9.15 -26.65 -11.10
CA GLU A 24 8.21 -27.74 -11.42
C GLU A 24 6.78 -27.35 -11.06
N ASN A 25 5.80 -27.79 -11.87
CA ASN A 25 4.39 -27.41 -11.67
C ASN A 25 3.77 -28.04 -10.41
N ASP A 26 4.26 -29.20 -9.99
CA ASP A 26 3.71 -29.94 -8.85
C ASP A 26 4.36 -29.54 -7.51
N THR A 27 5.24 -28.52 -7.51
CA THR A 27 5.87 -27.98 -6.30
C THR A 27 5.09 -26.79 -5.76
N SER A 28 4.93 -26.75 -4.45
CA SER A 28 4.57 -25.56 -3.69
C SER A 28 5.83 -24.86 -3.20
N PHE A 29 5.78 -23.53 -3.10
CA PHE A 29 6.84 -22.75 -2.47
C PHE A 29 6.24 -21.82 -1.43
N MET A 30 6.86 -21.67 -0.26
CA MET A 30 6.32 -20.88 0.86
C MET A 30 4.88 -21.28 1.25
N ASN A 31 4.53 -22.56 1.09
CA ASN A 31 3.19 -23.10 1.29
C ASN A 31 2.10 -22.51 0.38
N ILE A 32 2.47 -21.99 -0.79
CA ILE A 32 1.54 -21.56 -1.86
C ILE A 32 1.84 -22.30 -3.17
N TYR A 33 0.87 -22.35 -4.09
CA TYR A 33 1.08 -22.97 -5.39
C TYR A 33 2.13 -22.19 -6.20
N LYS A 34 2.85 -22.87 -7.09
CA LYS A 34 3.88 -22.26 -7.94
C LYS A 34 3.37 -21.02 -8.67
N GLU A 35 2.16 -21.08 -9.22
CA GLU A 35 1.57 -19.98 -9.98
C GLU A 35 1.42 -18.73 -9.10
N ASP A 36 0.92 -18.89 -7.87
CA ASP A 36 0.76 -17.80 -6.91
C ASP A 36 2.13 -17.26 -6.44
N PHE A 37 3.09 -18.15 -6.23
CA PHE A 37 4.47 -17.78 -5.92
C PHE A 37 5.12 -16.94 -7.03
N LEU A 38 4.91 -17.30 -8.30
CA LEU A 38 5.40 -16.53 -9.44
C LEU A 38 4.71 -15.16 -9.53
N VAL A 39 3.43 -15.05 -9.16
CA VAL A 39 2.72 -13.77 -9.06
C VAL A 39 3.42 -12.86 -8.04
N LYS A 40 3.81 -13.37 -6.86
CA LYS A 40 4.54 -12.58 -5.86
C LYS A 40 5.88 -12.04 -6.39
N PHE A 41 6.64 -12.86 -7.12
CA PHE A 41 7.87 -12.38 -7.78
C PHE A 41 7.58 -11.33 -8.84
N GLN A 42 6.52 -11.52 -9.62
CA GLN A 42 6.14 -10.58 -10.66
C GLN A 42 5.73 -9.22 -10.08
N GLU A 43 4.93 -9.19 -9.01
CA GLU A 43 4.57 -7.97 -8.28
C GLU A 43 5.82 -7.24 -7.79
N MET A 44 6.73 -7.95 -7.12
CA MET A 44 8.00 -7.40 -6.65
C MET A 44 8.87 -6.85 -7.82
N PHE A 45 8.91 -7.55 -8.96
CA PHE A 45 9.63 -7.06 -10.15
C PHE A 45 8.97 -5.83 -10.77
N ILE A 46 7.64 -5.69 -10.71
CA ILE A 46 6.93 -4.48 -11.15
C ILE A 46 7.35 -3.30 -10.28
N GLU A 47 7.31 -3.44 -8.96
CA GLU A 47 7.70 -2.39 -8.01
C GLU A 47 9.18 -1.96 -8.20
N CYS A 48 10.07 -2.93 -8.46
CA CYS A 48 11.46 -2.64 -8.82
C CYS A 48 11.55 -1.78 -10.10
N ARG A 49 10.77 -2.12 -11.14
CA ARG A 49 10.78 -1.41 -12.43
C ARG A 49 10.22 -0.01 -12.35
N GLU A 50 9.21 0.23 -11.51
CA GLU A 50 8.69 1.57 -11.20
C GLU A 50 9.79 2.48 -10.63
N ASN A 51 10.75 1.89 -9.91
CA ASN A 51 11.94 2.55 -9.38
C ASN A 51 13.17 2.47 -10.32
N ASN A 52 12.97 2.18 -11.61
CA ASN A 52 14.02 2.02 -12.63
C ASN A 52 15.06 0.91 -12.32
N ILE A 53 14.68 -0.12 -11.58
CA ILE A 53 15.52 -1.29 -11.27
C ILE A 53 15.03 -2.48 -12.11
N TYR A 54 15.89 -2.95 -13.00
CA TYR A 54 15.54 -4.02 -13.96
C TYR A 54 16.28 -5.34 -13.69
N LYS A 55 17.17 -5.37 -12.68
CA LYS A 55 17.92 -6.56 -12.27
C LYS A 55 18.56 -6.35 -10.90
N PHE A 56 18.93 -7.44 -10.24
CA PHE A 56 19.81 -7.38 -9.08
C PHE A 56 21.25 -7.12 -9.51
N SER A 57 21.91 -6.19 -8.82
CA SER A 57 23.28 -5.75 -9.08
C SER A 57 24.32 -6.72 -8.54
N LYS A 58 23.99 -7.42 -7.44
CA LYS A 58 24.88 -8.35 -6.74
C LYS A 58 24.09 -9.50 -6.12
N VAL A 59 24.67 -10.69 -6.13
CA VAL A 59 24.13 -11.87 -5.45
C VAL A 59 25.21 -12.41 -4.53
N ILE A 60 24.90 -12.59 -3.24
CA ILE A 60 25.85 -13.01 -2.22
C ILE A 60 25.33 -14.28 -1.53
N PRO A 61 26.11 -15.38 -1.52
CA PRO A 61 25.72 -16.59 -0.80
C PRO A 61 25.86 -16.38 0.71
N GLY A 62 25.09 -17.16 1.46
CA GLY A 62 25.09 -17.11 2.91
C GLY A 62 24.17 -18.16 3.50
N VAL A 63 23.86 -17.98 4.78
CA VAL A 63 23.10 -18.93 5.58
C VAL A 63 22.08 -18.20 6.46
N CYS A 64 20.95 -18.86 6.71
CA CYS A 64 19.97 -18.42 7.69
C CYS A 64 20.51 -18.53 9.12
N GLU A 65 20.26 -17.50 9.94
CA GLU A 65 20.51 -17.45 11.39
C GLU A 65 19.21 -17.19 12.18
N GLU A 66 18.05 -17.47 11.59
CA GLU A 66 16.78 -17.44 12.30
C GLU A 66 16.68 -18.57 13.32
N ASP A 67 15.98 -18.33 14.43
CA ASP A 67 15.71 -19.36 15.43
C ASP A 67 14.42 -20.11 15.05
N SER A 68 14.49 -20.85 13.94
CA SER A 68 13.37 -21.59 13.34
C SER A 68 13.86 -22.85 12.62
N GLU A 69 12.96 -23.60 11.99
CA GLU A 69 13.28 -24.85 11.28
C GLU A 69 14.21 -24.63 10.06
N ILE A 70 14.25 -23.41 9.54
CA ILE A 70 15.10 -23.01 8.41
C ILE A 70 16.50 -22.55 8.83
N ASN A 71 16.83 -22.59 10.13
CA ASN A 71 18.15 -22.23 10.64
C ASN A 71 19.25 -23.07 9.99
N GLY A 72 20.31 -22.43 9.50
CA GLY A 72 21.39 -23.14 8.83
C GLY A 72 21.14 -23.50 7.36
N LEU A 73 19.93 -23.26 6.82
CA LEU A 73 19.70 -23.42 5.38
C LEU A 73 20.50 -22.40 4.57
N GLU A 74 21.08 -22.86 3.47
CA GLU A 74 21.86 -22.02 2.56
C GLU A 74 20.96 -21.24 1.62
N GLY A 75 21.40 -20.03 1.29
CA GLY A 75 20.64 -19.15 0.43
C GLY A 75 21.48 -18.07 -0.23
N TYR A 76 20.77 -17.12 -0.83
CA TYR A 76 21.37 -15.98 -1.49
C TYR A 76 20.66 -14.69 -1.08
N LYS A 77 21.47 -13.65 -0.88
CA LYS A 77 21.04 -12.25 -0.77
C LYS A 77 21.19 -11.58 -2.14
N PHE A 78 20.08 -11.23 -2.75
CA PHE A 78 19.98 -10.54 -4.05
C PHE A 78 19.84 -9.04 -3.79
N ILE A 79 20.82 -8.24 -4.22
CA ILE A 79 20.92 -6.83 -3.88
C ILE A 79 20.70 -5.99 -5.14
N THR A 80 19.82 -5.00 -5.06
CA THR A 80 19.51 -4.06 -6.15
C THR A 80 20.56 -2.94 -6.25
N GLY A 81 20.44 -2.06 -7.25
CA GLY A 81 21.38 -0.93 -7.40
C GLY A 81 21.22 0.17 -6.34
N ASP A 82 20.02 0.29 -5.77
CA ASP A 82 19.61 1.24 -4.73
C ASP A 82 19.75 0.68 -3.30
N LYS A 83 20.49 -0.43 -3.13
CA LYS A 83 20.76 -1.06 -1.83
C LYS A 83 19.53 -1.64 -1.12
N ARG A 84 18.54 -2.12 -1.86
CA ARG A 84 17.52 -3.02 -1.34
C ARG A 84 17.95 -4.48 -1.52
N ALA A 85 17.41 -5.41 -0.73
CA ALA A 85 17.81 -6.81 -0.81
C ALA A 85 16.69 -7.81 -0.55
N LEU A 86 16.51 -8.74 -1.48
CA LEU A 86 15.70 -9.94 -1.31
C LEU A 86 16.60 -11.07 -0.80
N THR A 87 16.17 -11.81 0.21
CA THR A 87 16.91 -12.96 0.72
C THR A 87 16.08 -14.22 0.59
N LEU A 88 16.62 -15.22 -0.11
CA LEU A 88 15.96 -16.50 -0.34
C LEU A 88 16.84 -17.66 0.08
N LEU A 89 16.25 -18.63 0.78
CA LEU A 89 16.86 -19.92 1.11
C LEU A 89 16.36 -20.99 0.15
N PHE A 90 17.18 -22.00 -0.10
CA PHE A 90 16.85 -23.07 -1.03
C PHE A 90 17.02 -24.42 -0.33
N GLU A 91 15.94 -25.16 -0.18
CA GLU A 91 16.00 -26.55 0.26
C GLU A 91 16.12 -27.48 -0.95
N GLU A 92 17.06 -28.42 -0.87
CA GLU A 92 17.44 -29.29 -1.97
C GLU A 92 17.29 -30.77 -1.60
N GLU A 93 16.62 -31.54 -2.46
CA GLU A 93 16.60 -32.98 -2.39
C GLU A 93 16.96 -33.57 -3.77
N ASN A 94 17.89 -34.53 -3.81
CA ASN A 94 18.30 -35.20 -5.07
C ASN A 94 18.73 -34.25 -6.22
N ASN A 95 19.33 -33.09 -5.89
CA ASN A 95 19.69 -31.98 -6.81
C ASN A 95 18.52 -31.19 -7.41
N ASP A 96 17.30 -31.36 -6.89
CA ASP A 96 16.15 -30.53 -7.18
C ASP A 96 15.85 -29.55 -6.03
N ILE A 97 15.25 -28.40 -6.36
CA ILE A 97 14.73 -27.46 -5.35
C ILE A 97 13.35 -27.96 -4.94
N ILE A 98 13.18 -28.29 -3.67
CA ILE A 98 11.90 -28.73 -3.12
C ILE A 98 11.13 -27.60 -2.43
N GLU A 99 11.84 -26.57 -1.94
CA GLU A 99 11.24 -25.43 -1.24
C GLU A 99 12.16 -24.20 -1.32
N ILE A 100 11.55 -23.00 -1.31
CA ILE A 100 12.21 -21.70 -1.29
C ILE A 100 11.59 -20.89 -0.16
N TYR A 101 12.42 -20.43 0.78
CA TYR A 101 11.95 -19.65 1.93
C TYR A 101 12.43 -18.21 1.89
N ASN A 102 11.68 -17.31 2.51
CA ASN A 102 12.17 -16.00 2.89
C ASN A 102 13.10 -16.12 4.09
N CYS A 103 14.03 -15.18 4.23
CA CYS A 103 14.86 -15.09 5.42
C CYS A 103 15.11 -13.63 5.83
N GLU A 104 14.69 -13.29 7.05
CA GLU A 104 14.92 -12.01 7.70
C GLU A 104 16.31 -11.94 8.32
N LYS A 105 16.75 -13.01 9.00
CA LYS A 105 18.06 -13.05 9.69
C LYS A 105 19.07 -13.84 8.88
N PHE A 106 19.70 -13.16 7.93
CA PHE A 106 20.64 -13.79 7.00
C PHE A 106 22.08 -13.33 7.18
N LYS A 107 22.99 -14.30 7.24
CA LYS A 107 24.42 -14.06 7.28
C LYS A 107 25.09 -14.39 5.97
N SER A 108 25.56 -13.34 5.30
CA SER A 108 26.40 -13.47 4.11
C SER A 108 27.78 -14.03 4.47
N TYR A 109 28.32 -14.90 3.61
CA TYR A 109 29.70 -15.39 3.75
C TYR A 109 30.76 -14.35 3.40
N GLN A 110 30.35 -13.26 2.76
CA GLN A 110 31.18 -12.13 2.41
C GLN A 110 30.64 -10.87 3.08
N ASN A 111 31.52 -9.92 3.38
CA ASN A 111 31.10 -8.61 3.85
C ASN A 111 30.14 -7.98 2.84
N CYS A 112 28.99 -7.56 3.34
CA CYS A 112 27.92 -6.94 2.59
C CYS A 112 27.61 -5.58 3.23
N GLU A 113 27.28 -4.60 2.41
CA GLU A 113 26.74 -3.33 2.92
C GLU A 113 25.37 -3.57 3.56
N GLU A 114 24.96 -2.64 4.42
CA GLU A 114 23.60 -2.59 4.95
C GLU A 114 22.63 -2.30 3.80
N THR A 115 21.48 -2.97 3.83
CA THR A 115 20.47 -2.91 2.77
C THR A 115 19.09 -2.86 3.38
N GLU A 116 18.17 -2.16 2.73
CA GLU A 116 16.76 -2.25 3.06
C GLU A 116 16.19 -3.59 2.56
N PRO A 117 15.33 -4.26 3.33
CA PRO A 117 14.80 -5.57 2.93
C PRO A 117 13.72 -5.46 1.84
N ILE A 118 13.70 -6.43 0.95
CA ILE A 118 12.57 -6.72 0.05
C ILE A 118 11.95 -8.02 0.54
N TYR A 119 10.65 -7.99 0.81
CA TYR A 119 9.90 -9.13 1.32
C TYR A 119 8.92 -9.66 0.28
N ILE A 120 8.78 -10.98 0.22
CA ILE A 120 7.65 -11.63 -0.44
C ILE A 120 6.60 -11.93 0.63
N SER A 121 5.47 -11.25 0.57
CA SER A 121 4.39 -11.45 1.54
C SER A 121 3.45 -12.57 1.09
N VAL A 122 3.29 -13.58 1.94
CA VAL A 122 2.33 -14.68 1.79
C VAL A 122 1.35 -14.61 2.94
N TYR A 123 0.09 -14.34 2.63
CA TYR A 123 -0.99 -14.25 3.62
C TYR A 123 -1.54 -15.64 3.97
N ASP A 124 -2.17 -15.77 5.13
CA ASP A 124 -2.68 -17.03 5.65
C ASP A 124 -3.78 -17.64 4.78
N ASP A 125 -4.62 -16.82 4.14
CA ASP A 125 -5.66 -17.24 3.19
C ASP A 125 -5.14 -17.59 1.79
N GLU A 126 -3.86 -17.36 1.51
CA GLU A 126 -3.22 -17.79 0.26
C GLU A 126 -2.61 -19.20 0.38
N LYS A 127 -2.38 -19.67 1.61
CA LYS A 127 -1.72 -20.95 1.87
C LYS A 127 -2.56 -22.15 1.43
N ILE A 128 -1.90 -23.19 0.93
CA ILE A 128 -2.55 -24.41 0.40
C ILE A 128 -3.39 -25.11 1.46
N ASP A 129 -2.96 -25.08 2.71
CA ASP A 129 -3.62 -25.71 3.86
C ASP A 129 -4.64 -24.80 4.56
N TYR A 130 -4.90 -23.61 4.02
CA TYR A 130 -5.91 -22.71 4.56
C TYR A 130 -7.32 -23.29 4.45
N ILE A 131 -8.05 -23.26 5.57
CA ILE A 131 -9.46 -23.64 5.63
C ILE A 131 -10.22 -22.45 6.24
N PRO A 132 -11.06 -21.74 5.45
CA PRO A 132 -11.77 -20.59 5.96
C PRO A 132 -12.82 -21.00 7.01
N THR A 133 -12.92 -20.20 8.07
CA THR A 133 -13.96 -20.34 9.09
C THR A 133 -15.30 -19.80 8.57
N PHE A 134 -16.39 -20.07 9.28
CA PHE A 134 -17.68 -19.47 8.95
C PHE A 134 -17.61 -17.94 9.06
N GLU A 135 -16.89 -17.42 10.04
CA GLU A 135 -16.65 -16.00 10.26
C GLU A 135 -15.90 -15.37 9.08
N HIS A 136 -14.83 -16.01 8.60
CA HIS A 136 -14.09 -15.54 7.42
C HIS A 136 -15.02 -15.47 6.19
N ILE A 137 -15.78 -16.53 5.92
CA ILE A 137 -16.71 -16.58 4.79
C ILE A 137 -17.78 -15.47 4.92
N ALA A 138 -18.36 -15.29 6.11
CA ALA A 138 -19.38 -14.28 6.34
C ALA A 138 -18.83 -12.86 6.14
N LEU A 139 -17.61 -12.59 6.61
CA LEU A 139 -16.96 -11.31 6.45
C LEU A 139 -16.58 -11.04 4.98
N THR A 140 -15.98 -12.01 4.27
CA THR A 140 -15.65 -11.86 2.85
C THR A 140 -16.90 -11.57 2.02
N ASN A 141 -18.01 -12.29 2.21
CA ASN A 141 -19.28 -11.99 1.52
C ASN A 141 -19.79 -10.57 1.80
N ARG A 142 -19.60 -10.08 3.04
CA ARG A 142 -19.96 -8.71 3.42
C ARG A 142 -19.08 -7.69 2.70
N ILE A 143 -17.77 -7.93 2.63
CA ILE A 143 -16.80 -7.10 1.92
C ILE A 143 -17.12 -7.05 0.42
N GLU A 144 -17.41 -8.19 -0.21
CA GLU A 144 -17.81 -8.27 -1.62
C GLU A 144 -19.07 -7.44 -1.92
N THR A 145 -20.00 -7.35 -0.96
CA THR A 145 -21.19 -6.49 -1.09
C THR A 145 -20.79 -5.01 -1.14
N PHE A 146 -19.78 -4.59 -0.39
CA PHE A 146 -19.27 -3.22 -0.43
C PHE A 146 -18.55 -2.91 -1.74
N TYR A 147 -17.76 -3.85 -2.27
CA TYR A 147 -17.16 -3.70 -3.60
C TYR A 147 -18.23 -3.57 -4.69
N ALA A 148 -19.28 -4.38 -4.65
CA ALA A 148 -20.38 -4.26 -5.61
C ALA A 148 -21.09 -2.89 -5.51
N GLN A 149 -21.31 -2.38 -4.30
CA GLN A 149 -21.88 -1.03 -4.10
C GLN A 149 -20.94 0.07 -4.59
N PHE A 150 -19.62 -0.10 -4.45
CA PHE A 150 -18.65 0.86 -4.96
C PHE A 150 -18.73 1.00 -6.49
N GLU A 151 -18.94 -0.12 -7.20
CA GLU A 151 -19.15 -0.12 -8.65
C GLU A 151 -20.39 0.69 -9.06
N ASP A 152 -21.42 0.78 -8.23
CA ASP A 152 -22.65 1.54 -8.53
C ASP A 152 -22.40 3.06 -8.61
N PHE A 153 -21.30 3.57 -8.02
CA PHE A 153 -20.92 4.98 -8.13
C PHE A 153 -20.25 5.31 -9.47
N LYS A 154 -19.70 4.31 -10.17
CA LYS A 154 -18.93 4.54 -11.40
C LYS A 154 -19.79 5.14 -12.50
N ASN A 155 -19.16 6.01 -13.29
CA ASN A 155 -19.77 6.70 -14.42
C ASN A 155 -20.99 7.57 -14.04
N SER A 156 -21.09 7.98 -12.77
CA SER A 156 -22.13 8.85 -12.25
C SER A 156 -21.52 10.01 -11.47
N VAL A 157 -22.30 11.09 -11.32
CA VAL A 157 -21.95 12.16 -10.38
C VAL A 157 -22.75 11.93 -9.10
N THR A 158 -22.05 11.68 -8.00
CA THR A 158 -22.63 11.39 -6.68
C THR A 158 -22.39 12.56 -5.74
N LEU A 159 -23.37 12.91 -4.90
CA LEU A 159 -23.14 13.88 -3.83
C LEU A 159 -22.13 13.30 -2.83
N ILE A 160 -21.16 14.11 -2.39
CA ILE A 160 -20.15 13.65 -1.45
C ILE A 160 -20.77 13.12 -0.14
N GLU A 161 -21.90 13.67 0.30
CA GLU A 161 -22.61 13.19 1.48
C GLU A 161 -23.26 11.82 1.27
N ASP A 162 -23.74 11.51 0.07
CA ASP A 162 -24.30 10.17 -0.23
C ASP A 162 -23.18 9.12 -0.22
N PHE A 163 -22.01 9.48 -0.75
CA PHE A 163 -20.82 8.64 -0.72
C PHE A 163 -20.28 8.46 0.71
N ASP A 164 -20.20 9.54 1.51
CA ASP A 164 -19.82 9.46 2.92
C ASP A 164 -20.78 8.59 3.74
N ASN A 165 -22.09 8.73 3.52
CA ASN A 165 -23.07 7.86 4.18
C ASN A 165 -22.83 6.38 3.88
N TRP A 166 -22.49 6.03 2.63
CA TRP A 166 -22.10 4.67 2.26
C TRP A 166 -20.77 4.27 2.93
N TYR A 167 -19.75 5.12 2.86
CA TYR A 167 -18.44 4.87 3.48
C TYR A 167 -18.56 4.59 4.98
N ASN A 168 -19.39 5.34 5.70
CA ASN A 168 -19.63 5.13 7.13
C ASN A 168 -20.15 3.71 7.44
N THR A 169 -20.96 3.11 6.55
CA THR A 169 -21.41 1.70 6.73
C THR A 169 -20.28 0.69 6.59
N ILE A 170 -19.26 1.01 5.78
CA ILE A 170 -18.06 0.19 5.61
C ILE A 170 -17.15 0.38 6.82
N LYS A 171 -16.93 1.64 7.22
CA LYS A 171 -16.13 2.01 8.39
C LYS A 171 -16.63 1.33 9.65
N GLU A 172 -17.95 1.27 9.86
CA GLU A 172 -18.54 0.53 11.00
C GLU A 172 -18.14 -0.95 11.01
N VAL A 173 -18.11 -1.61 9.86
CA VAL A 173 -17.64 -3.00 9.76
C VAL A 173 -16.14 -3.07 10.01
N TYR A 174 -15.36 -2.20 9.39
CA TYR A 174 -13.91 -2.16 9.55
C TYR A 174 -13.47 -1.96 11.01
N ASP A 175 -14.08 -0.99 11.70
CA ASP A 175 -13.80 -0.69 13.11
C ASP A 175 -14.20 -1.83 14.06
N SER A 176 -15.07 -2.75 13.62
CA SER A 176 -15.50 -3.91 14.40
C SER A 176 -14.56 -5.11 14.28
N ILE A 177 -13.63 -5.11 13.32
CA ILE A 177 -12.69 -6.20 13.08
C ILE A 177 -11.53 -6.13 14.09
N ASN A 178 -11.20 -7.26 14.71
CA ASN A 178 -10.01 -7.35 15.55
C ASN A 178 -8.75 -7.41 14.66
N LEU A 179 -8.01 -6.29 14.56
CA LEU A 179 -6.80 -6.19 13.73
C LEU A 179 -5.83 -7.36 13.96
N PHE A 180 -5.57 -7.75 15.21
CA PHE A 180 -4.59 -8.80 15.51
C PHE A 180 -5.03 -10.19 15.06
N GLU A 181 -6.33 -10.41 14.90
CA GLU A 181 -6.86 -11.69 14.39
C GLU A 181 -6.84 -11.72 12.86
N TYR A 182 -6.84 -10.57 12.19
CA TYR A 182 -7.07 -10.48 10.74
C TYR A 182 -5.90 -9.95 9.92
N MET A 183 -4.86 -9.40 10.55
CA MET A 183 -3.74 -8.73 9.86
C MET A 183 -2.93 -9.65 8.93
N ASP A 184 -2.96 -10.96 9.18
CA ASP A 184 -2.25 -11.97 8.38
C ASP A 184 -3.07 -12.46 7.17
N PHE A 185 -4.28 -11.95 6.95
CA PHE A 185 -5.14 -12.34 5.83
C PHE A 185 -5.18 -11.28 4.72
N LYS A 186 -5.06 -11.75 3.47
CA LYS A 186 -5.09 -10.94 2.26
C LYS A 186 -6.44 -10.25 2.09
N PHE A 187 -7.57 -10.95 2.28
CA PHE A 187 -8.88 -10.31 2.14
C PHE A 187 -9.05 -9.12 3.09
N TYR A 188 -8.45 -9.18 4.28
CA TYR A 188 -8.49 -8.09 5.25
C TYR A 188 -7.54 -6.96 4.85
N PHE A 189 -6.32 -7.29 4.40
CA PHE A 189 -5.39 -6.30 3.88
C PHE A 189 -6.02 -5.50 2.73
N ASP A 190 -6.58 -6.18 1.74
CA ASP A 190 -7.24 -5.57 0.60
C ASP A 190 -8.44 -4.71 1.05
N PHE A 191 -9.23 -5.19 2.02
CA PHE A 191 -10.34 -4.43 2.59
C PHE A 191 -9.87 -3.19 3.37
N SER A 192 -8.78 -3.29 4.13
CA SER A 192 -8.19 -2.18 4.87
C SER A 192 -7.69 -1.10 3.92
N SER A 193 -6.95 -1.49 2.87
CA SER A 193 -6.53 -0.58 1.81
C SER A 193 -7.72 0.10 1.14
N PHE A 194 -8.80 -0.64 0.86
CA PHE A 194 -10.02 -0.08 0.30
C PHE A 194 -10.69 0.95 1.24
N VAL A 195 -10.80 0.66 2.54
CA VAL A 195 -11.35 1.62 3.52
C VAL A 195 -10.50 2.88 3.58
N VAL A 196 -9.17 2.74 3.73
CA VAL A 196 -8.25 3.88 3.77
C VAL A 196 -8.30 4.69 2.47
N GLY A 197 -8.37 4.01 1.32
CA GLY A 197 -8.49 4.63 0.00
C GLY A 197 -9.73 5.53 -0.15
N ASN A 198 -10.82 5.21 0.56
CA ASN A 198 -12.08 5.95 0.52
C ASN A 198 -12.25 6.98 1.67
N MET A 199 -11.34 6.98 2.65
CA MET A 199 -11.45 7.81 3.87
C MET A 199 -11.48 9.32 3.61
N PHE A 200 -10.88 9.78 2.50
CA PHE A 200 -10.87 11.20 2.13
C PHE A 200 -12.29 11.79 2.03
N ALA A 201 -13.25 11.00 1.54
CA ALA A 201 -14.62 11.49 1.33
C ALA A 201 -15.29 11.83 2.67
N HIS A 202 -15.06 10.98 3.67
CA HIS A 202 -15.51 11.21 5.04
C HIS A 202 -14.93 12.48 5.62
N PHE A 203 -13.62 12.65 5.46
CA PHE A 203 -12.94 13.81 5.99
C PHE A 203 -13.38 15.13 5.36
N ILE A 204 -13.71 15.16 4.07
CA ILE A 204 -14.31 16.34 3.42
C ILE A 204 -15.60 16.76 4.14
N VAL A 205 -16.45 15.77 4.44
CA VAL A 205 -17.75 15.98 5.08
C VAL A 205 -17.59 16.38 6.55
N GLU A 206 -16.81 15.62 7.32
CA GLU A 206 -16.57 15.84 8.75
C GLU A 206 -15.96 17.23 9.03
N ASN A 207 -15.03 17.66 8.18
CA ASN A 207 -14.29 18.91 8.38
C ASN A 207 -14.92 20.12 7.69
N GLY A 208 -16.08 19.97 7.05
CA GLY A 208 -16.73 21.03 6.27
C GLY A 208 -16.99 22.33 7.05
N GLU A 209 -17.62 22.22 8.21
CA GLU A 209 -17.92 23.39 9.07
C GLU A 209 -16.67 23.94 9.76
N ILE A 210 -15.70 23.08 10.10
CA ILE A 210 -14.45 23.51 10.73
C ILE A 210 -13.63 24.34 9.73
N SER A 211 -13.52 23.89 8.48
CA SER A 211 -12.83 24.59 7.41
C SER A 211 -13.47 25.95 7.11
N LYS A 212 -14.81 25.99 7.10
CA LYS A 212 -15.56 27.24 6.92
C LYS A 212 -15.26 28.24 8.05
N LYS A 213 -15.25 27.78 9.30
CA LYS A 213 -14.86 28.60 10.46
C LYS A 213 -13.41 29.08 10.35
N ALA A 214 -12.49 28.20 9.94
CA ALA A 214 -11.08 28.55 9.77
C ALA A 214 -10.89 29.70 8.76
N LEU A 215 -11.63 29.65 7.64
CA LEU A 215 -11.63 30.74 6.64
C LEU A 215 -12.24 32.04 7.15
N GLU A 216 -13.27 31.97 7.99
CA GLU A 216 -13.87 33.15 8.60
C GLU A 216 -12.91 33.83 9.58
N GLU A 217 -12.18 33.05 10.37
CA GLU A 217 -11.13 33.56 11.26
C GLU A 217 -9.96 34.15 10.46
N TYR A 218 -9.50 33.45 9.43
CA TYR A 218 -8.39 33.87 8.57
C TYR A 218 -8.60 35.25 7.94
N LYS A 219 -9.85 35.62 7.60
CA LYS A 219 -10.16 36.95 7.04
C LYS A 219 -9.83 38.11 7.98
N ASN A 220 -9.70 37.86 9.27
CA ASN A 220 -9.41 38.87 10.28
C ASN A 220 -7.94 38.86 10.72
N ILE A 221 -7.12 37.94 10.19
CA ILE A 221 -5.69 37.86 10.48
C ILE A 221 -4.96 38.93 9.66
N ASP A 222 -4.01 39.61 10.29
CA ASP A 222 -3.07 40.44 9.55
C ASP A 222 -2.07 39.55 8.80
N SER A 223 -2.10 39.58 7.47
CA SER A 223 -1.21 38.77 6.64
C SER A 223 0.28 39.12 6.77
N GLU A 224 0.61 40.27 7.37
CA GLU A 224 1.99 40.65 7.69
C GLU A 224 2.41 40.19 9.11
N ASN A 225 1.46 39.70 9.93
CA ASN A 225 1.72 39.22 11.27
C ASN A 225 1.93 37.70 11.27
N GLU A 226 3.20 37.29 11.18
CA GLU A 226 3.62 35.89 11.20
C GLU A 226 3.13 35.11 12.43
N PHE A 227 3.05 35.76 13.60
CA PHE A 227 2.59 35.10 14.82
C PHE A 227 1.12 34.68 14.74
N GLU A 228 0.26 35.53 14.19
CA GLU A 228 -1.17 35.21 14.01
C GLU A 228 -1.36 34.09 12.97
N ILE A 229 -0.55 34.07 11.91
CA ILE A 229 -0.55 33.00 10.91
C ILE A 229 -0.14 31.67 11.56
N LEU A 230 0.93 31.66 12.36
CA LEU A 230 1.38 30.46 13.07
C LEU A 230 0.34 29.95 14.07
N GLU A 231 -0.28 30.82 14.86
CA GLU A 231 -1.36 30.44 15.78
C GLU A 231 -2.54 29.80 15.03
N TRP A 232 -2.89 30.35 13.87
CA TRP A 232 -3.94 29.80 13.02
C TRP A 232 -3.56 28.43 12.43
N LEU A 233 -2.32 28.28 11.94
CA LEU A 233 -1.81 26.98 11.45
C LEU A 233 -1.88 25.92 12.56
N PHE A 234 -1.32 26.20 13.75
CA PHE A 234 -1.36 25.27 14.88
C PHE A 234 -2.79 24.91 15.31
N LYS A 235 -3.70 25.89 15.27
CA LYS A 235 -5.11 25.66 15.64
C LYS A 235 -5.83 24.71 14.68
N TYR A 236 -5.45 24.70 13.40
CA TYR A 236 -6.14 23.95 12.35
C TYR A 236 -5.30 22.82 11.74
N GLN A 237 -4.17 22.46 12.36
CA GLN A 237 -3.25 21.44 11.87
C GLN A 237 -3.90 20.05 11.66
N ASP A 238 -4.87 19.69 12.49
CA ASP A 238 -5.51 18.37 12.39
C ASP A 238 -6.50 18.33 11.20
N VAL A 239 -6.96 19.49 10.76
CA VAL A 239 -7.95 19.69 9.68
C VAL A 239 -7.30 19.72 8.30
N SER A 240 -6.03 20.14 8.21
CA SER A 240 -5.32 20.20 6.93
C SER A 240 -4.97 18.81 6.38
N SER A 241 -4.95 17.78 7.23
CA SER A 241 -4.63 16.39 6.85
C SER A 241 -5.62 15.71 5.89
N VAL A 242 -6.77 16.35 5.63
CA VAL A 242 -7.88 15.80 4.85
C VAL A 242 -7.60 15.78 3.35
N PHE A 243 -6.75 16.70 2.89
CA PHE A 243 -6.59 16.99 1.48
C PHE A 243 -5.11 16.91 1.08
N GLY A 244 -4.49 15.74 1.27
CA GLY A 244 -3.16 15.51 0.68
C GLY A 244 -3.19 15.67 -0.85
N ASP A 245 -2.00 15.68 -1.48
CA ASP A 245 -1.71 15.80 -2.93
C ASP A 245 -2.51 14.86 -3.88
N GLU A 246 -3.44 14.06 -3.37
CA GLU A 246 -4.12 12.95 -4.03
C GLU A 246 -5.52 13.30 -4.59
N LEU A 247 -6.11 14.45 -4.25
CA LEU A 247 -7.45 14.80 -4.73
C LEU A 247 -7.42 15.43 -6.12
N LYS A 248 -7.84 14.65 -7.13
CA LYS A 248 -7.89 15.09 -8.52
C LYS A 248 -9.13 15.96 -8.77
N LYS A 249 -8.95 17.29 -8.74
CA LYS A 249 -9.97 18.26 -9.18
C LYS A 249 -10.28 18.08 -10.68
N ALA A 250 -11.56 18.05 -11.06
CA ALA A 250 -11.95 18.03 -12.48
C ALA A 250 -11.54 19.34 -13.20
N ASP A 251 -11.37 19.31 -14.52
CA ASP A 251 -10.97 20.47 -15.34
C ASP A 251 -11.85 21.72 -15.14
N ASP A 252 -13.12 21.53 -14.79
CA ASP A 252 -14.09 22.58 -14.53
C ASP A 252 -14.46 22.75 -13.04
N TRP A 253 -13.57 22.33 -12.13
CA TRP A 253 -13.70 22.43 -10.67
C TRP A 253 -14.26 23.78 -10.19
N GLU A 254 -13.69 24.89 -10.66
CA GLU A 254 -14.12 26.25 -10.26
C GLU A 254 -15.63 26.49 -10.46
N LYS A 255 -16.19 25.86 -11.49
CA LYS A 255 -17.61 25.99 -11.85
C LYS A 255 -18.46 24.96 -11.13
N ARG A 256 -18.06 23.69 -11.15
CA ARG A 256 -18.94 22.58 -10.76
C ARG A 256 -18.61 21.94 -9.42
N SER A 257 -17.43 22.22 -8.86
CA SER A 257 -16.93 21.62 -7.62
C SER A 257 -16.97 20.09 -7.64
N LEU A 258 -16.50 19.52 -8.75
CA LEU A 258 -16.41 18.07 -8.93
C LEU A 258 -15.01 17.56 -8.66
N VAL A 259 -14.91 16.57 -7.78
CA VAL A 259 -13.68 15.83 -7.49
C VAL A 259 -13.76 14.48 -8.17
N ILE A 260 -12.66 14.06 -8.79
CA ILE A 260 -12.48 12.71 -9.32
C ILE A 260 -11.89 11.85 -8.20
N HIS A 261 -12.46 10.67 -7.98
CA HIS A 261 -11.96 9.74 -6.97
C HIS A 261 -10.51 9.36 -7.25
N LYS A 262 -9.67 9.31 -6.21
CA LYS A 262 -8.20 9.21 -6.33
C LYS A 262 -7.71 7.93 -7.01
N GLU A 263 -8.41 6.83 -6.78
CA GLU A 263 -8.05 5.50 -7.31
C GLU A 263 -8.94 5.05 -8.49
N GLU A 264 -10.03 5.75 -8.77
CA GLU A 264 -11.03 5.31 -9.75
C GLU A 264 -11.61 6.51 -10.51
N GLU A 265 -11.03 6.81 -11.67
CA GLU A 265 -11.34 8.03 -12.42
C GLU A 265 -12.80 8.11 -12.90
N SER A 266 -13.52 6.98 -12.96
CA SER A 266 -14.92 6.95 -13.36
C SER A 266 -15.88 7.39 -12.26
N ILE A 267 -15.43 7.51 -11.00
CA ILE A 267 -16.24 8.02 -9.89
C ILE A 267 -16.02 9.54 -9.76
N VAL A 268 -17.12 10.29 -9.82
CA VAL A 268 -17.11 11.75 -9.73
C VAL A 268 -18.00 12.20 -8.57
N LEU A 269 -17.42 12.98 -7.66
CA LEU A 269 -18.07 13.45 -6.44
C LEU A 269 -18.40 14.94 -6.53
N ASP A 270 -19.65 15.29 -6.27
CA ASP A 270 -20.11 16.68 -6.15
C ASP A 270 -19.86 17.19 -4.73
N CYS A 271 -18.86 18.07 -4.63
CA CYS A 271 -18.42 18.70 -3.40
C CYS A 271 -18.86 20.17 -3.31
N SER A 272 -19.91 20.58 -4.02
CA SER A 272 -20.34 21.98 -4.12
C SER A 272 -20.62 22.65 -2.77
N LYS A 273 -21.08 21.91 -1.75
CA LYS A 273 -21.29 22.44 -0.38
C LYS A 273 -20.00 22.59 0.42
N TYR A 274 -18.91 21.97 -0.01
CA TYR A 274 -17.64 21.89 0.71
C TYR A 274 -16.53 22.71 0.05
N ARG A 275 -16.86 23.66 -0.84
CA ARG A 275 -15.90 24.59 -1.46
C ARG A 275 -14.98 25.28 -0.44
N SER A 276 -15.49 25.57 0.76
CA SER A 276 -14.70 26.15 1.84
C SER A 276 -13.56 25.24 2.30
N SER A 277 -13.73 23.92 2.26
CA SER A 277 -12.71 22.98 2.68
C SER A 277 -11.51 22.99 1.75
N PHE A 278 -11.74 22.90 0.44
CA PHE A 278 -10.69 23.05 -0.58
C PHE A 278 -10.01 24.42 -0.53
N LYS A 279 -10.77 25.48 -0.21
CA LYS A 279 -10.18 26.82 -0.12
C LYS A 279 -9.33 27.01 1.13
N PHE A 280 -9.74 26.38 2.23
CA PHE A 280 -8.98 26.35 3.48
C PHE A 280 -7.63 25.65 3.26
N GLU A 281 -7.64 24.46 2.68
CA GLU A 281 -6.45 23.69 2.31
C GLU A 281 -5.45 24.53 1.49
N GLU A 282 -5.90 25.12 0.37
CA GLU A 282 -5.03 25.96 -0.49
C GLU A 282 -4.34 27.11 0.27
N ILE A 283 -4.99 27.68 1.28
CA ILE A 283 -4.43 28.75 2.11
C ILE A 283 -3.50 28.17 3.17
N TYR A 284 -3.89 27.05 3.78
CA TYR A 284 -3.11 26.37 4.81
C TYR A 284 -1.76 25.92 4.25
N ASP A 285 -1.76 25.18 3.13
CA ASP A 285 -0.55 24.61 2.54
C ASP A 285 0.42 25.69 2.08
N LYS A 286 -0.12 26.76 1.49
CA LYS A 286 0.70 27.92 1.10
C LYS A 286 1.49 28.47 2.30
N HIS A 287 0.83 28.71 3.43
CA HIS A 287 1.51 29.23 4.62
C HIS A 287 2.43 28.20 5.26
N TYR A 288 2.02 26.93 5.28
CA TYR A 288 2.83 25.85 5.84
C TYR A 288 4.14 25.65 5.06
N ASP A 289 4.10 25.72 3.73
CA ASP A 289 5.30 25.65 2.89
C ASP A 289 6.18 26.90 3.02
N ASP A 290 5.59 28.09 3.11
CA ASP A 290 6.33 29.33 3.38
C ASP A 290 7.11 29.23 4.72
N GLN A 291 6.52 28.61 5.75
CA GLN A 291 7.18 28.38 7.03
C GLN A 291 8.32 27.35 6.95
N LYS A 292 8.12 26.23 6.24
CA LYS A 292 9.19 25.24 5.99
C LYS A 292 10.40 25.85 5.27
N ILE A 293 10.15 26.72 4.27
CA ILE A 293 11.22 27.39 3.52
C ILE A 293 12.01 28.36 4.41
N ASN A 294 11.34 28.97 5.40
CA ASN A 294 11.96 29.91 6.33
C ASN A 294 12.70 29.24 7.51
N GLY A 295 12.69 27.90 7.59
CA GLY A 295 13.48 27.13 8.57
C GLY A 295 12.88 27.11 9.98
N ILE A 296 11.56 27.25 10.10
CA ILE A 296 10.76 26.98 11.30
C ILE A 296 10.09 25.62 11.11
#